data_AF-A0A6B2T415-F1
#
_entry.id   AF-A0A6B2T415-F1
#
_cell.length_a   1.000
_cell.length_b   1.000
_cell.length_c   1.000
_cell.angle_alpha   90.00
_cell.angle_beta   90.00
_cell.angle_gamma   90.00
#
_symmetry.space_group_name_H-M   'P 1'
#
loop_
_entity.id
_entity.type
_entity.pdbx_description
1 polymer ?
#
loop_
_entity_poly.entity_id
_entity_poly.type
_entity_poly.pdbx_seq_one_letter_code
_entity_poly.pdbx_strand_id
1 'polypeptide(L)'
;MSATEKPHASTGPLPRAVADAYVDELIALDPITGTYLGVAESNSRLPDTSPEGQEALARLARATLTRLDEAERRPGADSEAERRC
;
A
#
# COMPACT_ATOMS: atom_id res chain seq x y z
N MET A 1 34.95 -8.12 12.12
CA MET A 1 34.89 -8.26 10.66
C MET A 1 33.82 -9.28 10.32
N SER A 2 32.70 -8.85 9.75
CA SER A 2 32.07 -9.49 8.59
C SER A 2 30.86 -8.69 8.15
N ALA A 3 30.98 -8.22 6.90
CA ALA A 3 29.99 -7.69 5.96
C ALA A 3 28.76 -6.95 6.51
N THR A 4 28.81 -5.62 6.41
CA THR A 4 27.62 -4.82 6.10
C THR A 4 27.11 -5.26 4.73
N GLU A 5 26.09 -6.12 4.71
CA GLU A 5 25.42 -6.52 3.49
C GLU A 5 24.75 -5.29 2.86
N LYS A 6 25.19 -4.95 1.65
CA LYS A 6 24.58 -3.88 0.85
C LYS A 6 23.17 -4.32 0.49
N PRO A 7 22.15 -3.45 0.60
CA PRO A 7 20.80 -3.82 0.19
C PRO A 7 20.84 -4.19 -1.30
N HIS A 8 20.34 -5.38 -1.63
CA HIS A 8 19.94 -5.69 -2.99
C HIS A 8 18.88 -4.66 -3.34
N ALA A 9 19.23 -3.64 -4.12
CA ALA A 9 18.27 -2.66 -4.58
C ALA A 9 17.26 -3.39 -5.45
N SER A 10 16.12 -3.78 -4.87
CA SER A 10 15.01 -4.32 -5.63
C SER A 10 14.61 -3.26 -6.65
N THR A 11 14.56 -3.62 -7.93
CA THR A 11 14.26 -2.68 -9.04
C THR A 11 12.79 -2.21 -9.03
N GLY A 12 12.06 -2.41 -7.94
CA GLY A 12 10.75 -1.82 -7.72
C GLY A 12 10.15 -2.23 -6.37
N PRO A 13 8.87 -1.92 -6.13
CA PRO A 13 8.31 -1.92 -4.80
C PRO A 13 8.33 -3.32 -4.17
N LEU A 14 8.74 -3.36 -2.91
CA LEU A 14 8.60 -4.53 -2.02
C LEU A 14 7.23 -4.48 -1.31
N PRO A 15 6.78 -5.58 -0.67
CA PRO A 15 5.45 -5.67 -0.07
C PRO A 15 5.06 -4.48 0.82
N ARG A 16 5.96 -4.00 1.69
CA ARG A 16 5.67 -2.83 2.55
C ARG A 16 5.40 -1.57 1.74
N ALA A 17 6.19 -1.31 0.70
CA ALA A 17 5.98 -0.15 -0.15
C ALA A 17 4.65 -0.23 -0.93
N VAL A 18 4.20 -1.44 -1.29
CA VAL A 18 2.87 -1.64 -1.88
C VAL A 18 1.77 -1.37 -0.86
N ALA A 19 1.95 -1.80 0.40
CA ALA A 19 1.01 -1.54 1.48
C ALA A 19 0.90 -0.03 1.79
N ASP A 20 2.01 0.69 1.85
CA ASP A 20 2.03 2.15 2.05
C ASP A 20 1.25 2.86 0.93
N ALA A 21 1.55 2.52 -0.34
CA ALA A 21 0.85 3.08 -1.49
C ALA A 21 -0.66 2.76 -1.49
N TYR A 22 -1.05 1.55 -1.04
CA TYR A 22 -2.46 1.19 -0.91
C TYR A 22 -3.18 2.07 0.10
N VAL A 23 -2.57 2.38 1.24
CA VAL A 23 -3.19 3.26 2.25
C VAL A 23 -3.38 4.67 1.71
N ASP A 24 -2.38 5.22 1.02
CA ASP A 24 -2.49 6.53 0.36
C ASP A 24 -3.63 6.55 -0.68
N GLU A 25 -3.69 5.55 -1.55
CA GLU A 25 -4.75 5.41 -2.56
C GLU A 25 -6.13 5.17 -1.92
N LEU A 26 -6.20 4.40 -0.83
CA LEU A 26 -7.44 4.13 -0.09
C LEU A 26 -7.98 5.40 0.54
N ILE A 27 -7.13 6.22 1.18
CA ILE A 27 -7.55 7.48 1.81
C ILE A 27 -8.15 8.44 0.77
N ALA A 28 -7.66 8.42 -0.47
CA ALA A 28 -8.24 9.21 -1.55
C ALA A 28 -9.67 8.78 -1.92
N LEU A 29 -9.98 7.47 -1.83
CA LEU A 29 -11.31 6.92 -2.12
C LEU A 29 -12.24 6.92 -0.89
N ASP A 30 -11.68 6.73 0.30
CA ASP A 30 -12.37 6.73 1.57
C ASP A 30 -11.75 7.75 2.55
N PRO A 31 -12.13 9.04 2.45
CA PRO A 31 -11.64 10.08 3.34
C PRO A 31 -12.04 9.88 4.80
N ILE A 32 -13.05 9.06 5.10
CA ILE A 32 -13.40 8.73 6.48
C ILE A 32 -12.26 7.93 7.11
N THR A 33 -11.70 6.94 6.42
CA THR A 33 -10.49 6.24 6.86
C THR A 33 -9.32 7.21 7.08
N GLY A 34 -9.11 8.17 6.18
CA GLY A 34 -8.10 9.23 6.37
C GLY A 34 -8.31 10.04 7.65
N THR A 35 -9.56 10.41 7.95
CA THR A 35 -9.92 11.11 9.19
C THR A 35 -9.59 10.27 10.43
N TYR A 36 -9.93 8.98 10.42
CA TYR A 36 -9.59 8.06 11.52
C TYR A 36 -8.08 7.90 11.71
N LEU A 37 -7.30 7.97 10.63
CA LEU A 37 -5.84 7.91 10.65
C LEU A 37 -5.16 9.26 10.95
N GLY A 38 -5.93 10.34 11.12
CA GLY A 38 -5.41 11.67 11.46
C GLY A 38 -4.93 12.50 10.26
N VAL A 39 -5.34 12.17 9.03
CA VAL A 39 -5.04 12.95 7.82
C VAL A 39 -5.91 14.20 7.78
N ALA A 40 -5.30 15.37 7.97
CA ALA A 40 -6.01 16.64 8.14
C ALA A 40 -6.85 17.03 6.91
N GLU A 41 -6.35 16.72 5.71
CA GLU A 41 -6.96 17.03 4.42
C GLU A 41 -8.28 16.26 4.19
N SER A 42 -8.52 15.20 4.96
CA SER A 42 -9.68 14.31 4.79
C SER A 42 -10.89 14.73 5.61
N ASN A 43 -10.72 15.58 6.63
CA ASN A 43 -11.74 15.94 7.63
C ASN A 43 -13.01 16.58 7.05
N SER A 44 -12.96 17.15 5.85
CA SER A 44 -14.08 17.84 5.20
C SER A 44 -14.64 17.08 4.00
N ARG A 45 -14.30 15.80 3.83
CA ARG A 45 -14.65 15.00 2.65
C ARG A 45 -15.42 13.74 3.06
N LEU A 46 -16.21 13.21 2.11
CA LEU A 46 -16.96 11.97 2.26
C LEU A 46 -16.65 11.04 1.07
N PRO A 47 -16.74 9.72 1.28
CA PRO A 47 -16.58 8.75 0.21
C PRO A 47 -17.74 8.83 -0.79
N ASP A 48 -17.49 8.37 -2.00
CA ASP A 48 -18.54 8.12 -2.98
C ASP A 48 -19.25 6.78 -2.66
N THR A 49 -20.52 6.88 -2.26
CA THR A 49 -21.34 5.72 -1.90
C THR A 49 -22.13 5.14 -3.08
N SER A 50 -21.92 5.65 -4.30
CA SER A 50 -22.56 5.12 -5.51
C SER A 50 -21.97 3.76 -5.91
N PRO A 51 -22.59 3.04 -6.86
CA PRO A 51 -22.00 1.84 -7.47
C PRO A 51 -20.62 2.09 -8.09
N GLU A 52 -20.39 3.26 -8.69
CA GLU A 52 -19.09 3.63 -9.28
C GLU A 52 -18.00 3.78 -8.21
N GLY A 53 -18.34 4.35 -7.06
CA GLY A 53 -17.45 4.43 -5.90
C GLY A 53 -17.07 3.04 -5.36
N GLN A 54 -18.04 2.14 -5.25
CA GLN A 54 -17.79 0.74 -4.87
C GLN A 54 -16.90 0.00 -5.88
N GLU A 55 -17.12 0.22 -7.18
CA GLU A 55 -16.27 -0.35 -8.22
C GLU A 55 -14.84 0.23 -8.16
N ALA A 56 -14.67 1.50 -7.80
CA ALA A 56 -13.35 2.10 -7.60
C ALA A 56 -12.57 1.42 -6.46
N LEU A 57 -13.21 1.18 -5.31
CA LEU A 57 -12.63 0.43 -4.20
C LEU A 57 -12.28 -1.01 -4.61
N ALA A 58 -13.18 -1.69 -5.32
CA ALA A 58 -12.95 -3.06 -5.80
C ALA A 58 -11.76 -3.13 -6.79
N ARG A 59 -11.63 -2.15 -7.69
CA ARG A 59 -10.47 -2.03 -8.59
C ARG A 59 -9.18 -1.79 -7.81
N LEU A 60 -9.19 -0.89 -6.82
CA LEU A 60 -8.02 -0.65 -5.97
C LEU A 60 -7.57 -1.93 -5.26
N ALA A 61 -8.50 -2.65 -4.64
CA ALA A 61 -8.20 -3.91 -3.96
C ALA A 61 -7.60 -4.95 -4.91
N ARG A 62 -8.22 -5.19 -6.07
CA ARG A 62 -7.70 -6.15 -7.07
C ARG A 62 -6.33 -5.75 -7.59
N ALA A 63 -6.14 -4.48 -7.93
CA ALA A 63 -4.85 -3.98 -8.42
C ALA A 63 -3.76 -4.09 -7.35
N THR A 64 -4.09 -3.85 -6.08
CA THR A 64 -3.15 -3.98 -4.96
C THR A 64 -2.74 -5.43 -4.75
N LEU A 65 -3.69 -6.37 -4.80
CA LEU A 65 -3.39 -7.80 -4.70
C LEU A 65 -2.48 -8.28 -5.84
N THR A 66 -2.70 -7.83 -7.08
CA THR A 66 -1.78 -8.11 -8.19
C THR A 66 -0.38 -7.54 -7.92
N ARG A 67 -0.29 -6.29 -7.44
CA ARG A 67 0.99 -5.66 -7.09
C ARG A 67 1.71 -6.38 -5.95
N LEU A 68 0.98 -6.87 -4.94
CA LEU A 68 1.53 -7.65 -3.83
C LEU A 68 2.06 -8.99 -4.30
N ASP A 69 1.29 -9.74 -5.11
CA ASP A 69 1.75 -11.02 -5.68
C ASP A 69 3.05 -10.86 -6.49
N GLU A 70 3.17 -9.75 -7.24
CA GLU A 70 4.42 -9.41 -7.92
C GLU A 70 5.54 -9.03 -6.96
N ALA A 71 5.25 -8.27 -5.91
CA ALA A 71 6.23 -7.79 -4.94
C ALA A 71 6.79 -8.94 -4.09
N GLU A 72 5.96 -9.88 -3.67
CA GLU A 72 6.36 -11.06 -2.88
C GLU A 72 7.33 -11.98 -3.64
N ARG A 73 7.25 -12.00 -4.98
CA ARG A 73 8.15 -12.78 -5.84
C ARG A 73 9.50 -12.11 -6.07
N ARG A 74 9.72 -10.88 -5.60
CA ARG A 74 10.96 -10.12 -5.85
C ARG A 74 12.07 -10.52 -4.87
N PRO A 75 13.34 -10.47 -5.31
CA PRO A 75 14.47 -10.57 -4.40
C PRO A 75 14.38 -9.53 -3.27
N GLY A 76 14.51 -9.96 -2.02
CA GLY A 76 14.44 -9.09 -0.84
C GLY A 76 13.05 -8.97 -0.20
N ALA A 77 12.00 -9.50 -0.84
CA ALA A 77 10.65 -9.56 -0.27
C ALA A 77 10.57 -10.46 0.98
N ASP A 78 11.49 -11.40 1.10
CA ASP A 78 11.68 -12.28 2.25
C ASP A 78 12.74 -11.73 3.23
N SER A 79 13.09 -10.44 3.16
CA SER A 79 13.97 -9.86 4.16
C SER A 79 13.29 -9.79 5.53
N GLU A 80 14.08 -9.75 6.59
CA GLU A 80 13.52 -9.59 7.94
C GLU A 80 12.73 -8.28 8.07
N ALA A 81 13.18 -7.20 7.44
CA ALA A 81 12.50 -5.91 7.46
C ALA A 81 11.11 -5.95 6.80
N GLU A 82 10.96 -6.68 5.69
CA GLU A 82 9.67 -6.88 5.01
C GLU A 82 8.73 -7.80 5.78
N ARG A 83 9.27 -8.77 6.53
CA ARG A 83 8.46 -9.69 7.37
C ARG A 83 8.05 -9.11 8.73
N ARG A 84 8.63 -7.98 9.15
CA ARG A 84 8.26 -7.31 10.40
C ARG A 84 7.08 -6.37 10.14
N CYS A 85 6.03 -6.52 10.94
CA CYS A 85 5.04 -5.48 11.20
C CYS A 85 5.54 -4.60 12.35
#